data_AF-A0AAU6B044-F1
#
_entry.id   AF-A0AAU6B044-F1
#
_cell.length_a   1.000
_cell.length_b   1.000
_cell.length_c   1.000
_cell.angle_alpha   90.00
_cell.angle_beta   90.00
_cell.angle_gamma   90.00
#
_symmetry.space_group_name_H-M   'P 1'
#
loop_
_entity.id
_entity.type
_entity.pdbx_description
1 polymer ?
#
loop_
_entity_poly.entity_id
_entity_poly.type
_entity_poly.pdbx_seq_one_letter_code
_entity_poly.pdbx_strand_id
1 'polypeptide(L)' 'MAGAALSEVDGGTELSLVHHLDGTDGTDGVGEIGPGWEYYLDLLVAAREDAPAVSFDDYYPAMKPYSEALVTR' A
#
# COMPACT_ATOMS: atom_id res chain seq x y z
N MET A 1 4.17 4.80 13.25
CA MET A 1 2.74 4.56 13.59
C MET A 1 1.92 4.54 12.32
N ALA A 2 0.85 3.74 12.22
CA ALA A 2 -0.05 3.74 11.05
C ALA A 2 -1.43 4.32 11.42
N GLY A 3 -2.03 5.06 10.49
CA GLY A 3 -3.37 5.65 10.63
C GLY A 3 -4.30 5.19 9.52
N ALA A 4 -5.60 5.13 9.82
CA ALA A 4 -6.66 4.84 8.86
C ALA A 4 -7.80 5.84 9.03
N ALA A 5 -8.30 6.38 7.93
CA ALA A 5 -9.45 7.28 7.89
C ALA A 5 -10.43 6.84 6.79
N LEU A 6 -11.72 7.01 7.06
CA LEU A 6 -12.79 6.73 6.11
C LEU A 6 -13.60 8.00 5.87
N SER A 7 -13.91 8.29 4.61
CA SER A 7 -14.77 9.38 4.16
C SER A 7 -15.82 8.84 3.19
N GLU A 8 -17.02 9.41 3.22
CA GLU A 8 -18.02 9.17 2.17
C GLU A 8 -17.68 10.08 0.97
N VAL A 9 -17.70 9.50 -0.23
CA VAL A 9 -17.43 10.22 -1.48
C VAL A 9 -18.32 9.63 -2.58
N ASP A 10 -19.20 10.44 -3.15
CA ASP A 10 -20.08 10.11 -4.30
C ASP A 10 -20.86 8.79 -4.14
N GLY A 11 -21.37 8.51 -2.95
CA GLY A 11 -22.09 7.27 -2.62
C GLY A 11 -21.18 6.06 -2.37
N GLY A 12 -19.87 6.24 -2.43
CA GLY A 12 -18.83 5.28 -2.08
C GLY A 12 -18.12 5.59 -0.76
N THR A 13 -17.09 4.81 -0.47
CA THR A 13 -16.20 5.04 0.69
C THR A 13 -14.79 5.20 0.19
N GLU A 14 -14.17 6.33 0.51
CA GLU A 14 -12.74 6.52 0.38
C GLU A 14 -12.04 6.04 1.66
N LEU A 15 -11.02 5.20 1.49
CA LEU A 15 -10.15 4.74 2.57
C LEU A 15 -8.77 5.35 2.38
N SER A 16 -8.34 6.15 3.34
CA SER A 16 -6.98 6.69 3.42
C SER A 16 -6.18 5.91 4.45
N LEU A 17 -5.07 5.31 4.02
CA LEU A 17 -4.09 4.63 4.87
C LEU A 17 -2.79 5.44 4.88
N VAL A 18 -2.26 5.69 6.07
CA VAL A 18 -0.99 6.42 6.25
C VAL A 18 -0.04 5.55 7.06
N HIS A 19 1.11 5.26 6.47
CA HIS A 19 2.22 4.61 7.17
C HIS A 19 3.32 5.64 7.42
N HIS A 20 3.58 5.98 8.68
CA HIS A 20 4.73 6.80 9.03
C HIS A 20 5.99 5.94 9.01
N LEU A 21 6.89 6.21 8.07
CA LEU A 21 8.20 5.57 7.99
C LEU A 21 9.13 6.15 9.05
N ASP A 22 9.94 5.28 9.64
CA ASP A 22 11.00 5.64 10.57
C ASP A 22 12.31 5.90 9.80
N GLY A 23 13.35 6.38 10.48
CA GLY A 23 14.68 6.59 9.88
C GLY A 23 15.13 8.04 9.81
N THR A 24 16.37 8.25 9.35
CA THR A 24 17.04 9.57 9.43
C THR A 24 16.45 10.58 8.44
N ASP A 25 15.92 10.11 7.31
CA ASP A 25 15.30 10.92 6.25
C ASP A 25 13.80 10.61 6.06
N GLY A 26 13.25 9.68 6.83
CA GLY A 26 11.85 9.24 6.73
C GLY A 26 11.54 8.41 5.49
N THR A 27 12.55 7.79 4.87
CA THR A 27 12.38 6.97 3.65
C THR A 27 12.88 5.53 3.79
N ASP A 28 13.50 5.20 4.93
CA ASP A 28 14.04 3.87 5.20
C ASP A 28 12.95 2.78 5.04
N GLY A 29 13.27 1.75 4.27
CA GLY A 29 12.39 0.59 4.07
C GLY A 29 11.22 0.79 3.11
N VAL A 30 11.13 1.92 2.40
CA VAL A 30 10.03 2.17 1.45
C VAL A 30 9.94 1.11 0.35
N GLY A 31 11.08 0.58 -0.10
CA GLY A 31 11.14 -0.47 -1.12
C GLY A 31 10.58 -1.82 -0.66
N GLU A 32 10.70 -2.13 0.62
CA GLU A 32 10.20 -3.36 1.25
C GLU A 32 8.76 -3.21 1.73
N ILE A 33 8.38 -2.04 2.22
CA ILE A 33 7.06 -1.77 2.81
C ILE A 33 6.04 -1.40 1.72
N GLY A 34 6.43 -0.60 0.73
CA GLY A 34 5.55 -0.09 -0.32
C GLY A 34 4.78 -1.18 -1.07
N PRO A 35 5.44 -2.22 -1.63
CA PRO A 35 4.75 -3.29 -2.34
C PRO A 35 3.74 -4.05 -1.47
N GLY A 36 4.01 -4.16 -0.16
CA GLY A 36 3.09 -4.78 0.79
C GLY A 36 1.76 -4.03 0.92
N TRP A 37 1.78 -2.70 0.86
CA TRP A 37 0.55 -1.90 0.92
C TRP A 37 -0.33 -2.11 -0.30
N GLU A 38 0.26 -2.11 -1.49
CA GLU A 38 -0.45 -2.37 -2.75
C GLU A 38 -1.11 -3.75 -2.72
N TYR A 39 -0.38 -4.78 -2.26
CA TYR A 39 -0.92 -6.12 -2.09
C TYR A 39 -2.14 -6.17 -1.15
N TYR A 40 -2.05 -5.50 0.01
CA TYR A 40 -3.17 -5.51 0.97
C TYR A 40 -4.39 -4.73 0.49
N LEU A 41 -4.20 -3.68 -0.33
CA LEU A 41 -5.29 -2.96 -0.97
C LEU A 41 -6.01 -3.85 -1.99
N ASP A 42 -5.27 -4.60 -2.81
CA ASP A 42 -5.88 -5.53 -3.76
C ASP A 42 -6.54 -6.73 -3.08
N LEU A 43 -6.00 -7.22 -1.95
CA LEU A 43 -6.69 -8.20 -1.13
C LEU A 43 -8.00 -7.66 -0.54
N LEU A 44 -8.03 -6.39 -0.12
CA LEU A 44 -9.24 -5.76 0.39
C LEU A 44 -10.31 -5.69 -0.71
N VAL A 45 -9.93 -5.32 -1.93
CA VAL A 45 -10.83 -5.32 -3.09
C VAL A 45 -11.31 -6.74 -3.41
N ALA A 46 -10.40 -7.71 -3.48
CA ALA A 46 -10.75 -9.11 -3.77
C ALA A 46 -11.74 -9.67 -2.73
N ALA A 47 -11.54 -9.38 -1.44
CA ALA A 47 -12.45 -9.78 -0.38
C ALA A 47 -13.84 -9.10 -0.47
N ARG A 48 -13.91 -7.86 -0.98
CA ARG A 48 -15.17 -7.14 -1.21
C ARG A 48 -15.96 -7.70 -2.39
N GLU A 49 -15.24 -8.17 -3.41
CA GLU A 49 -15.81 -8.63 -4.68
C GLU A 49 -15.99 -10.16 -4.76
N ASP A 50 -15.65 -10.89 -3.70
CA ASP A 50 -15.59 -12.37 -3.68
C ASP A 50 -14.71 -12.93 -4.81
N ALA A 51 -13.62 -12.23 -5.10
CA ALA A 51 -12.64 -12.58 -6.12
C ALA A 51 -11.50 -13.43 -5.53
N PRO A 52 -10.79 -14.21 -6.37
CA PRO A 52 -9.60 -14.92 -5.94
C PRO A 52 -8.52 -13.97 -5.38
N ALA A 53 -7.78 -14.44 -4.37
CA ALA A 53 -6.65 -13.69 -3.83
C ALA A 53 -5.50 -13.59 -4.85
N VAL A 54 -4.85 -12.42 -4.87
CA VAL A 54 -3.63 -12.17 -5.66
C VAL A 54 -2.41 -12.85 -5.04
N SER A 55 -1.38 -13.13 -5.83
CA SER A 55 -0.11 -13.67 -5.31
C SER A 55 0.76 -12.53 -4.80
N PHE A 56 1.42 -12.73 -3.66
CA PHE A 56 2.37 -11.73 -3.14
C PHE A 56 3.61 -11.57 -4.04
N ASP A 57 3.97 -12.62 -4.80
CA ASP A 57 5.10 -12.61 -5.72
C ASP A 57 4.94 -11.58 -6.86
N ASP A 58 3.69 -11.18 -7.15
CA ASP A 58 3.38 -10.14 -8.14
C ASP A 58 3.78 -8.73 -7.64
N TYR A 59 3.99 -8.58 -6.33
CA TYR A 59 4.28 -7.31 -5.66
C TYR A 59 5.73 -7.22 -5.20
N TYR A 60 6.21 -8.22 -4.45
CA TYR A 60 7.58 -8.24 -3.97
C TYR A 60 8.35 -9.44 -4.52
N PRO A 61 9.55 -9.25 -5.10
CA PRO A 61 10.31 -7.99 -5.21
C PRO A 61 9.96 -7.12 -6.43
N ALA A 62 8.97 -7.50 -7.25
CA ALA A 62 8.71 -6.88 -8.55
C ALA A 62 8.50 -5.35 -8.51
N MET A 63 7.80 -4.85 -7.49
CA MET A 63 7.46 -3.42 -7.33
C MET A 63 8.44 -2.67 -6.42
N LYS A 64 9.42 -3.33 -5.80
CA LYS A 64 10.41 -2.67 -4.95
C LYS A 64 11.09 -1.47 -5.63
N PRO A 65 11.56 -1.56 -6.90
CA PRO A 65 12.17 -0.43 -7.59
C PRO A 65 11.21 0.75 -7.79
N TYR A 66 9.92 0.46 -8.01
CA TYR A 66 8.90 1.50 -8.12
C TYR A 66 8.73 2.24 -6.79
N SER A 67 8.62 1.51 -5.68
CA SER A 67 8.48 2.13 -4.35
C SER A 67 9.72 2.93 -3.93
N GLU A 68 10.93 2.47 -4.24
CA GLU A 68 12.19 3.23 -4.05
C GLU A 68 12.22 4.53 -4.87
N ALA A 69 11.66 4.52 -6.08
CA ALA A 69 11.62 5.71 -6.93
C ALA A 69 10.68 6.81 -6.41
N LEU A 70 9.68 6.48 -5.58
CA LEU A 70 8.74 7.47 -5.03
C LEU A 70 9.38 8.48 -4.07
N VAL A 71 10.52 8.12 -3.47
CA VAL A 71 11.26 8.96 -2.52
C VAL A 71 12.52 9.59 -3.13
N THR A 72 12.88 9.19 -4.35
CA THR A 72 14.04 9.71 -5.07
C THR A 72 13.61 10.90 -5.93
N ARG A 73 14.02 12.12 -5.56
CA ARG A 73 13.64 13.37 -6.24
C ARG A 73 14.77 13.93 -7.10
#